data_AF-A0A658NK21-F1
#
_entry.id   AF-A0A658NK21-F1
#
_cell.length_a   1.000
_cell.length_b   1.000
_cell.length_c   1.000
_cell.angle_alpha   90.00
_cell.angle_beta   90.00
_cell.angle_gamma   90.00
#
_symmetry.space_group_name_H-M   'P 1'
#
loop_
_entity.id
_entity.type
_entity.pdbx_description
1 polymer ?
#
loop_
_entity_poly.entity_id
_entity_poly.type
_entity_poly.pdbx_seq_one_letter_code
_entity_poly.pdbx_strand_id
1 'polypeptide(L)'
;MFQGRKPKVPPLFAPGTLKLSEKVHWLASKSLIDPLPYVQRHVRGDWGEASEAECQLNDVALEQSAPMTSRFQITPKLFLLV
;
A
#
# COMPACT_ATOMS: atom_id res chain seq x y z
N MET A 1 0.45 20.88 16.48
CA MET A 1 1.10 21.22 15.19
C MET A 1 1.82 19.97 14.69
N PHE A 2 1.14 19.08 13.96
CA PHE A 2 1.80 17.91 13.39
C PHE A 2 2.45 18.32 12.08
N GLN A 3 3.77 18.54 12.08
CA GLN A 3 4.54 18.68 10.85
C GLN A 3 4.57 17.31 10.17
N GLY A 4 3.62 17.07 9.26
CA GLY A 4 3.68 15.95 8.34
C GLY A 4 4.98 16.04 7.55
N ARG A 5 5.89 15.10 7.78
CA ARG A 5 7.12 14.97 6.99
C ARG A 5 6.72 14.88 5.52
N LYS A 6 7.12 15.87 4.71
CA LYS A 6 6.92 15.81 3.26
C LYS A 6 7.59 14.53 2.75
N PRO A 7 6.90 13.67 1.98
CA PRO A 7 7.52 12.50 1.39
C PRO A 7 8.63 12.96 0.45
N LYS A 8 9.85 12.44 0.63
CA LYS A 8 11.04 12.79 -0.17
C LYS A 8 10.98 12.29 -1.62
N VAL A 9 10.06 11.37 -1.94
CA VAL A 9 9.93 10.74 -3.26
C VAL A 9 8.51 10.99 -3.79
N PRO A 10 8.36 11.51 -5.01
CA PRO A 10 7.06 11.66 -5.65
C PRO A 10 6.39 10.28 -5.81
N PRO A 11 5.05 10.21 -5.80
CA PRO A 11 4.34 8.95 -6.07
C PRO A 11 4.67 8.44 -7.48
N LEU A 12 4.79 7.12 -7.65
CA LEU A 12 5.04 6.49 -8.95
C LEU A 12 3.84 6.61 -9.89
N PHE A 13 2.64 6.66 -9.32
CA PHE A 13 1.39 6.84 -10.04
C PHE A 13 0.38 7.61 -9.19
N ALA A 14 -0.64 8.17 -9.83
CA ALA A 14 -1.70 8.87 -9.10
C ALA A 14 -2.66 7.85 -8.46
N PRO A 15 -2.95 7.95 -7.14
CA PRO A 15 -3.97 7.12 -6.53
C PRO A 15 -5.36 7.53 -7.04
N GLY A 16 -6.16 6.53 -7.41
CA GLY A 16 -7.59 6.70 -7.68
C GLY A 16 -8.42 6.65 -6.39
N THR A 17 -9.67 6.16 -6.52
CA THR A 17 -10.55 5.97 -5.36
C THR A 17 -10.08 4.79 -4.51
N LEU A 18 -9.81 5.04 -3.22
CA LEU A 18 -9.51 3.99 -2.26
C LEU A 18 -10.79 3.22 -1.88
N LYS A 19 -10.79 1.91 -2.11
CA LYS A 19 -11.82 0.99 -1.63
C LYS A 19 -11.22 0.04 -0.61
N LEU A 20 -11.84 -0.03 0.57
CA LEU A 20 -11.43 -0.95 1.62
C LEU A 20 -12.29 -2.22 1.54
N SER A 21 -11.67 -3.38 1.73
CA SER A 21 -12.45 -4.59 2.02
C SER A 21 -13.20 -4.43 3.33
N GLU A 22 -14.31 -5.16 3.49
CA GLU A 22 -15.14 -5.09 4.71
C GLU A 22 -14.32 -5.30 5.99
N LYS A 23 -13.40 -6.26 5.97
CA LYS A 23 -12.52 -6.55 7.12
C LYS A 23 -11.55 -5.40 7.43
N VAL A 24 -10.96 -4.80 6.40
CA VAL A 24 -10.04 -3.64 6.58
C VAL A 24 -10.83 -2.43 7.07
N HIS A 25 -12.02 -2.19 6.52
CA HIS A 25 -12.90 -1.13 6.98
C HIS A 25 -13.30 -1.31 8.45
N TRP A 26 -13.71 -2.52 8.84
CA TRP A 26 -14.04 -2.84 10.22
C TRP A 26 -12.85 -2.60 11.17
N LEU A 27 -11.65 -3.09 10.83
CA LEU A 27 -10.44 -2.87 11.64
C LEU A 27 -10.10 -1.37 11.77
N ALA A 28 -10.21 -0.62 10.68
CA ALA A 28 -9.96 0.83 10.69
C ALA A 28 -10.99 1.59 11.54
N SER A 29 -12.28 1.21 11.45
CA SER A 29 -13.35 1.79 12.27
C SER A 29 -13.16 1.58 13.78
N LYS A 30 -12.39 0.56 14.16
CA LYS A 30 -12.01 0.26 15.55
C LYS A 30 -10.63 0.82 15.93
N SER A 31 -10.01 1.59 15.05
CA SER A 31 -8.65 2.13 15.21
C SER A 31 -7.59 1.03 15.46
N LEU A 32 -7.84 -0.19 15.00
CA LEU A 32 -6.90 -1.31 15.12
C LEU A 32 -5.83 -1.27 14.03
N ILE A 33 -6.13 -0.62 12.90
CA ILE A 33 -5.19 -0.36 11.80
C ILE A 33 -5.46 1.04 11.22
N ASP A 34 -4.42 1.68 10.70
CA ASP A 34 -4.54 2.83 9.80
C ASP A 34 -4.15 2.37 8.37
N PRO A 35 -5.09 2.28 7.41
CA PRO A 35 -4.78 1.84 6.05
C PRO A 35 -3.95 2.84 5.24
N LEU A 36 -4.02 4.13 5.57
CA LEU A 36 -3.49 5.20 4.71
C LEU A 36 -1.96 5.13 4.51
N PRO A 37 -1.14 4.84 5.55
CA PRO A 37 0.30 4.66 5.38
C PRO A 37 0.66 3.54 4.39
N TYR A 38 -0.11 2.46 4.35
CA TYR A 38 0.17 1.32 3.46
C TYR A 38 -0.16 1.65 2.00
N VAL A 39 -1.29 2.33 1.77
CA VAL A 39 -1.65 2.84 0.43
C VAL A 39 -0.58 3.84 -0.06
N GLN A 40 -0.11 4.70 0.82
CA GLN A 40 0.94 5.67 0.51
C GLN A 40 2.30 5.04 0.19
N ARG A 41 2.60 3.86 0.75
CA ARG A 41 3.78 3.06 0.43
C ARG A 41 3.63 2.41 -0.94
N HIS A 42 2.50 1.74 -1.18
CA HIS A 42 2.17 1.12 -2.46
C HIS A 42 2.27 2.11 -3.64
N VAL A 43 1.65 3.29 -3.50
CA VAL A 43 1.68 4.35 -4.52
C VAL A 43 3.09 4.88 -4.80
N ARG A 44 4.05 4.66 -3.90
CA ARG A 44 5.47 5.05 -4.05
C ARG A 44 6.36 3.90 -4.50
N GLY A 45 5.79 2.74 -4.81
CA GLY A 45 6.56 1.55 -5.21
C GLY A 45 7.22 0.82 -4.05
N ASP A 46 6.81 1.09 -2.81
CA ASP A 46 7.22 0.25 -1.69
C ASP A 46 6.25 -0.94 -1.63
N TRP A 47 6.72 -2.10 -2.12
CA TRP A 47 5.95 -3.32 -2.22
C TRP A 47 5.90 -4.14 -0.92
N GLY A 48 6.58 -3.68 0.14
CA GLY A 48 6.61 -4.32 1.45
C GLY A 48 7.37 -5.64 1.45
N GLU A 49 6.68 -6.70 1.86
CA GLU A 49 7.18 -8.08 1.98
C GLU A 49 6.94 -8.90 0.69
N ALA A 50 6.73 -8.24 -0.44
CA ALA A 50 6.68 -8.90 -1.73
C ALA A 50 8.04 -9.53 -2.06
N SER A 51 8.02 -10.71 -2.66
CA SER A 51 9.21 -11.36 -3.18
C SER A 51 9.79 -10.56 -4.35
N GLU A 52 11.06 -10.79 -4.67
CA GLU A 52 11.71 -10.14 -5.82
C GLU A 52 10.97 -10.37 -7.13
N ALA A 53 10.42 -11.57 -7.34
CA ALA A 53 9.61 -11.88 -8.52
C ALA A 53 8.30 -11.06 -8.55
N GLU A 54 7.63 -10.87 -7.42
CA GLU A 54 6.43 -10.03 -7.32
C GLU A 54 6.77 -8.54 -7.55
N CYS A 55 7.91 -8.07 -7.05
CA CYS A 55 8.40 -6.72 -7.33
C CYS A 55 8.61 -6.49 -8.82
N GLN A 56 9.28 -7.43 -9.51
CA GLN A 56 9.49 -7.34 -10.97
C GLN A 56 8.17 -7.34 -11.75
N LEU A 57 7.19 -8.16 -11.31
CA LEU A 57 5.86 -8.15 -11.92
C LEU A 57 5.15 -6.79 -11.72
N ASN A 58 5.30 -6.17 -10.56
CA ASN A 58 4.75 -4.83 -10.32
C ASN A 58 5.42 -3.77 -11.20
N ASP A 59 6.74 -3.85 -11.42
CA ASP A 59 7.44 -2.91 -12.29
C ASP A 59 6.94 -3.02 -13.74
N VAL A 60 6.72 -4.24 -14.24
CA VAL A 60 6.11 -4.47 -15.56
C VAL A 60 4.65 -3.98 -15.60
N ALA A 61 3.88 -4.24 -14.53
CA ALA A 61 2.48 -3.82 -14.44
C ALA A 61 2.34 -2.29 -14.40
N LEU A 62 3.30 -1.58 -13.78
CA LEU A 62 3.34 -0.13 -13.75
C LEU A 62 3.41 0.47 -15.15
N GLU A 63 4.27 -0.07 -16.02
CA GLU A 63 4.40 0.37 -17.41
C GLU A 63 3.14 0.08 -18.23
N GLN A 64 2.46 -1.04 -17.93
CA GLN A 64 1.27 -1.50 -18.66
C GLN A 64 -0.05 -0.98 -18.08
N SER A 65 -0.01 -0.16 -17.02
CA SER A 65 -1.21 0.25 -16.26
C SER A 65 -2.07 -0.94 -15.81
N ALA A 66 -1.42 -2.05 -15.47
CA ALA A 66 -2.04 -3.27 -14.97
C ALA A 66 -2.13 -3.26 -13.44
N PRO A 67 -2.96 -4.12 -12.83
CA PRO A 67 -3.06 -4.21 -11.38
C PRO A 67 -1.71 -4.62 -10.76
N MET A 68 -1.27 -3.86 -9.76
CA MET A 68 -0.11 -4.18 -8.92
C MET A 68 -0.61 -4.70 -7.57
N THR A 69 0.20 -5.51 -6.89
CA THR A 69 -0.13 -5.99 -5.54
C THR A 69 1.06 -5.80 -4.62
N SER A 70 0.80 -5.26 -3.44
CA SER A 70 1.78 -5.12 -2.37
C SER A 70 1.32 -5.84 -1.11
N ARG A 71 2.27 -6.23 -0.27
CA ARG A 71 2.01 -6.99 0.94
C ARG A 71 2.73 -6.37 2.12
N PHE A 72 1.97 -5.91 3.11
CA PHE A 72 2.55 -5.29 4.30
C PHE A 72 2.24 -6.09 5.55
N GLN A 73 3.27 -6.47 6.30
CA GLN A 73 3.09 -7.10 7.60
C GLN A 73 2.62 -6.06 8.63
N ILE A 74 1.46 -6.29 9.23
CA ILE A 74 0.94 -5.48 10.35
C ILE A 74 1.32 -6.14 11.68
N THR A 75 1.14 -7.47 11.76
CA THR A 75 1.57 -8.32 12.87
C THR A 75 2.15 -9.62 12.31
N PRO A 76 2.83 -10.46 13.10
CA PRO A 76 3.38 -11.73 12.60
C PRO A 76 2.37 -12.67 11.95
N LYS A 77 1.07 -12.49 12.22
CA LYS A 77 -0.02 -13.31 11.67
C LYS A 77 -1.01 -12.53 10.81
N LEU A 78 -0.74 -11.24 10.55
CA LEU A 78 -1.65 -10.38 9.80
C LEU A 78 -0.88 -9.56 8.78
N PHE A 79 -1.30 -9.71 7.52
CA PHE A 79 -0.81 -8.93 6.41
C PHE A 79 -1.96 -8.15 5.79
N LEU A 80 -1.65 -6.95 5.33
CA LEU A 80 -2.52 -6.14 4.49
C LEU A 80 -2.05 -6.28 3.04
N LEU A 81 -3.00 -6.57 2.16
CA LEU A 81 -2.80 -6.53 0.71
C LEU A 81 -3.40 -5.23 0.19
N VAL A 82 -2.64 -4.54 -0.66
CA VAL A 82 -3.05 -3.33 -1.39
C VAL A 82 -2.78 -3.54 -2.85
#